data_AF-A0A671Q688-F1
#
_entry.id   AF-A0A671Q688-F1
#
_cell.length_a   1.000
_cell.length_b   1.000
_cell.length_c   1.000
_cell.angle_alpha   90.00
_cell.angle_beta   90.00
_cell.angle_gamma   90.00
#
_symmetry.space_group_name_H-M   'P 1'
#
loop_
_entity.id
_entity.type
_entity.pdbx_description
1 polymer ?
#
loop_
_entity_poly.entity_id
_entity_poly.type
_entity_poly.pdbx_seq_one_letter_code
_entity_poly.pdbx_strand_id
1 'polypeptide(L)'
;MQQHFYLIVIYLKSPITFSIALLFSLSFTFLDIRNVRLVGGNSRCAGRVEVLHRGHWGTVCDIGWDLADAAVVCRELDCGEPVDALGDAHFGPGSGPIWTNRSTCIGSESTLKNCGSVEWGIYECDHTKDAGVICSGKLFQTLPCVYIGNNPPAFIFVHPKI
;
A
#
# COMPACT_ATOMS: atom_id res chain seq x y z
N MET A 1 -20.09 -17.65 36.28
CA MET A 1 -21.17 -16.81 35.71
C MET A 1 -20.59 -15.41 35.43
N GLN A 2 -21.41 -14.48 34.94
CA GLN A 2 -21.01 -13.28 34.19
C GLN A 2 -20.36 -12.11 34.97
N GLN A 3 -19.58 -11.32 34.22
CA GLN A 3 -19.49 -9.84 34.16
C GLN A 3 -18.88 -8.97 35.31
N HIS A 4 -17.90 -8.12 34.91
CA HIS A 4 -17.77 -6.64 35.09
C HIS A 4 -18.28 -6.00 36.42
N PHE A 5 -17.60 -5.07 37.13
CA PHE A 5 -16.72 -3.91 36.78
C PHE A 5 -16.01 -3.39 38.08
N TYR A 6 -15.31 -2.24 38.28
CA TYR A 6 -14.92 -1.02 37.51
C TYR A 6 -13.73 -0.27 38.19
N LEU A 7 -12.84 0.36 37.40
CA LEU A 7 -12.13 1.67 37.61
C LEU A 7 -11.18 1.90 38.83
N ILE A 8 -10.41 3.02 38.75
CA ILE A 8 -9.50 3.63 39.77
C ILE A 8 -8.18 2.81 39.94
N VAL A 9 -6.95 3.34 39.95
CA VAL A 9 -6.32 4.70 39.90
C VAL A 9 -5.31 4.72 38.70
N ILE A 10 -4.53 5.75 38.33
CA ILE A 10 -4.22 7.08 38.89
C ILE A 10 -4.25 8.12 37.75
N TYR A 11 -4.57 9.39 38.04
CA TYR A 11 -4.18 10.56 37.22
C TYR A 11 -3.25 11.47 38.04
N LEU A 12 -1.94 11.43 37.80
CA LEU A 12 -1.01 12.42 38.36
C LEU A 12 -0.96 13.66 37.46
N LYS A 13 -1.49 14.78 37.98
CA LYS A 13 -1.44 16.09 37.34
C LYS A 13 0.00 16.49 37.01
N SER A 14 0.33 16.54 35.72
CA SER A 14 1.49 17.26 35.21
C SER A 14 1.08 18.04 33.96
N PRO A 15 1.33 19.37 33.87
CA PRO A 15 1.07 20.11 32.64
C PRO A 15 2.02 19.69 31.49
N ILE A 16 3.13 19.01 31.82
CA ILE A 16 4.16 18.62 30.85
C ILE A 16 3.69 17.47 29.95
N THR A 17 2.96 16.48 30.50
CA THR A 17 2.50 15.32 29.72
C THR A 17 1.39 15.67 28.73
N PHE A 18 0.56 16.67 29.03
CA PHE A 18 -0.49 17.13 28.12
C PHE A 18 0.09 17.76 26.85
N SER A 19 1.15 18.57 26.98
CA SER A 19 1.88 19.14 25.85
C SER A 19 2.57 18.07 25.00
N ILE A 20 3.17 17.06 25.63
CA ILE A 20 3.83 15.95 24.91
C ILE A 20 2.79 15.10 24.17
N ALA A 21 1.64 14.80 24.78
CA ALA A 21 0.55 14.07 24.11
C ALA A 21 0.00 14.84 22.91
N LEU A 22 -0.19 16.16 23.03
CA LEU A 22 -0.61 17.00 21.92
C LEU A 22 0.43 17.01 20.80
N LEU A 23 1.72 17.17 21.12
CA LEU A 23 2.81 17.08 20.13
C LEU A 23 2.89 15.71 19.46
N PHE A 24 2.68 14.62 20.20
CA PHE A 24 2.59 13.27 19.63
C PHE A 24 1.41 13.16 18.66
N SER A 25 0.23 13.64 19.03
CA SER A 25 -0.94 13.63 18.14
C SER A 25 -0.74 14.51 16.90
N LEU A 26 -0.11 15.68 17.03
CA LEU A 26 0.22 16.58 15.92
C LEU A 26 1.26 15.96 14.98
N SER A 27 2.22 15.20 15.52
CA SER A 27 3.19 14.41 14.75
C SER A 27 2.55 13.21 14.07
N PHE A 28 1.54 12.58 14.70
CA PHE A 28 0.76 11.48 14.13
C PHE A 28 -0.28 11.95 13.10
N THR A 29 -0.64 13.24 13.12
CA THR A 29 -1.36 13.93 12.03
C THR A 29 -0.42 14.55 10.99
N PHE A 30 0.86 14.17 10.95
CA PHE A 30 1.66 14.36 9.75
C PHE A 30 1.04 13.50 8.65
N LEU A 31 0.33 14.15 7.73
CA LEU A 31 -0.46 13.53 6.67
C LEU A 31 0.36 12.44 5.94
N ASP A 32 -0.10 11.18 6.02
CA ASP A 32 0.42 10.06 5.23
C ASP A 32 0.00 10.21 3.75
N ILE A 33 0.54 11.24 3.10
CA ILE A 33 0.44 11.48 1.66
C ILE A 33 1.39 10.50 0.99
N ARG A 34 0.94 9.24 0.94
CA ARG A 34 1.51 8.21 0.09
C ARG A 34 1.51 8.73 -1.33
N ASN A 35 2.66 8.61 -1.98
CA ASN A 35 2.82 9.13 -3.32
C ASN A 35 2.39 8.10 -4.37
N VAL A 36 2.03 6.90 -3.93
CA VAL A 36 1.56 5.76 -4.72
C VAL A 36 0.20 5.29 -4.20
N ARG A 37 -0.66 4.81 -5.10
CA ARG A 37 -1.90 4.07 -4.80
C ARG A 37 -2.09 2.90 -5.76
N LEU A 38 -2.90 1.92 -5.36
CA LEU A 38 -3.31 0.80 -6.21
C LEU A 38 -4.78 0.92 -6.58
N VAL A 39 -5.11 0.63 -7.84
CA VAL A 39 -6.46 0.74 -8.40
C VAL A 39 -6.83 -0.52 -9.20
N GLY A 40 -8.11 -0.91 -9.19
CA GLY A 40 -8.64 -2.01 -10.01
C GLY A 40 -8.43 -3.44 -9.47
N GLY A 41 -7.57 -3.64 -8.46
CA GLY A 41 -7.39 -4.95 -7.82
C GLY A 41 -8.37 -5.24 -6.68
N ASN A 42 -8.51 -6.53 -6.34
CA ASN A 42 -9.47 -7.02 -5.34
C ASN A 42 -9.08 -6.73 -3.87
N SER A 43 -8.00 -6.01 -3.60
CA SER A 43 -7.56 -5.67 -2.23
C SER A 43 -6.76 -4.36 -2.20
N ARG A 44 -6.53 -3.80 -1.00
CA ARG A 44 -5.65 -2.62 -0.82
C ARG A 44 -4.18 -2.87 -1.21
N CYS A 45 -3.80 -4.11 -1.49
CA CYS A 45 -2.44 -4.58 -1.74
C CYS A 45 -2.27 -5.27 -3.11
N ALA A 46 -3.22 -5.06 -4.05
CA ALA A 46 -3.11 -5.46 -5.44
C ALA A 46 -3.79 -4.42 -6.35
N GLY A 47 -3.24 -4.17 -7.53
CA GLY A 47 -3.83 -3.23 -8.50
C GLY A 47 -2.81 -2.58 -9.44
N ARG A 48 -3.32 -1.80 -10.40
CA ARG A 48 -2.54 -0.88 -11.24
C ARG A 48 -1.87 0.16 -10.36
N VAL A 49 -0.60 0.44 -10.61
CA VAL A 49 0.19 1.44 -9.88
C VAL A 49 -0.12 2.83 -10.43
N GLU A 50 -0.56 3.73 -9.56
CA GLU A 50 -0.73 5.15 -9.87
C GLU A 50 0.08 6.00 -8.90
N VAL A 51 0.78 7.01 -9.44
CA VAL A 51 1.72 7.86 -8.69
C VAL A 51 1.28 9.33 -8.78
N LEU A 52 1.36 10.03 -7.65
CA LEU A 52 1.06 11.46 -7.52
C LEU A 52 2.32 12.29 -7.83
N HIS A 53 2.47 12.81 -9.04
CA HIS A 53 3.57 13.70 -9.43
C HIS A 53 3.06 15.11 -9.79
N ARG A 54 3.71 16.16 -9.25
CA ARG A 54 3.33 17.58 -9.47
C ARG A 54 1.82 17.86 -9.30
N GLY A 55 1.22 17.28 -8.25
CA GLY A 55 -0.21 17.43 -7.93
C GLY A 55 -1.18 16.60 -8.77
N HIS A 56 -0.69 15.84 -9.77
CA HIS A 56 -1.50 15.03 -10.66
C HIS A 56 -1.24 13.54 -10.40
N TRP A 57 -2.31 12.73 -10.36
CA TRP A 57 -2.17 11.29 -10.46
C TRP A 57 -1.94 10.90 -11.91
N GLY A 58 -1.10 9.90 -12.13
CA GLY A 58 -0.84 9.26 -13.41
C GLY A 58 -0.40 7.82 -13.20
N THR A 59 -0.46 7.00 -14.23
CA THR A 59 -0.11 5.57 -14.18
C THR A 59 1.40 5.37 -14.34
N VAL A 60 1.90 4.15 -14.18
CA VAL A 60 3.30 3.79 -14.49
C VAL A 60 3.32 2.88 -15.71
N CYS A 61 4.29 3.04 -16.61
CA CYS A 61 4.45 2.16 -17.78
C CYS A 61 5.15 0.84 -17.41
N ASP A 62 4.78 -0.27 -18.05
CA ASP A 62 5.34 -1.60 -17.82
C ASP A 62 6.73 -1.86 -18.45
N ILE A 63 7.22 -0.93 -19.29
CA ILE A 63 8.55 -1.05 -19.92
C ILE A 63 9.64 -0.96 -18.84
N GLY A 64 10.23 -2.12 -18.54
CA GLY A 64 11.26 -2.29 -17.50
C GLY A 64 10.71 -2.62 -16.12
N TRP A 65 9.38 -2.67 -15.92
CA TRP A 65 8.74 -2.91 -14.63
C TRP A 65 9.07 -4.31 -14.07
N ASP A 66 9.63 -4.38 -12.87
CA ASP A 66 10.06 -5.65 -12.27
C ASP A 66 9.69 -5.83 -10.77
N LEU A 67 10.13 -6.95 -10.18
CA LEU A 67 9.87 -7.29 -8.78
C LEU A 67 10.60 -6.38 -7.78
N ALA A 68 11.67 -5.69 -8.17
CA ALA A 68 12.34 -4.69 -7.33
C ALA A 68 11.55 -3.37 -7.33
N ASP A 69 10.98 -2.95 -8.45
CA ASP A 69 10.00 -1.86 -8.50
C ASP A 69 8.76 -2.19 -7.63
N ALA A 70 8.22 -3.41 -7.78
CA ALA A 70 7.12 -3.89 -6.97
C ALA A 70 7.47 -3.97 -5.47
N ALA A 71 8.70 -4.33 -5.10
CA ALA A 71 9.16 -4.33 -3.70
C ALA A 71 9.09 -2.93 -3.08
N VAL A 72 9.46 -1.88 -3.83
CA VAL A 72 9.36 -0.49 -3.37
C VAL A 72 7.91 -0.08 -3.17
N VAL A 73 7.00 -0.42 -4.10
CA VAL A 73 5.56 -0.16 -3.98
C VAL A 73 4.95 -0.90 -2.78
N CYS A 74 5.22 -2.19 -2.63
CA CYS A 74 4.67 -3.00 -1.55
C CYS A 74 5.17 -2.53 -0.16
N ARG A 75 6.39 -2.00 -0.09
CA ARG A 75 6.95 -1.34 1.11
C ARG A 75 6.35 0.05 1.37
N GLU A 76 6.25 0.93 0.38
CA GLU A 76 5.64 2.27 0.52
C GLU A 76 4.16 2.18 0.97
N LEU A 77 3.47 1.11 0.57
CA LEU A 77 2.07 0.87 0.95
C LEU A 77 1.88 0.08 2.26
N ASP A 78 2.96 -0.33 2.93
CA ASP A 78 2.94 -1.24 4.09
C ASP A 78 2.15 -2.54 3.84
N CYS A 79 2.29 -3.07 2.62
CA CYS A 79 1.55 -4.22 2.11
C CYS A 79 2.32 -5.55 2.18
N GLY A 80 3.56 -5.55 2.66
CA GLY A 80 4.39 -6.74 2.80
C GLY A 80 5.35 -6.92 1.64
N GLU A 81 5.70 -8.16 1.33
CA GLU A 81 6.60 -8.52 0.23
C GLU A 81 5.90 -8.43 -1.13
N PRO A 82 6.63 -8.19 -2.23
CA PRO A 82 6.08 -8.37 -3.58
C PRO A 82 5.79 -9.86 -3.83
N VAL A 83 4.67 -10.13 -4.50
CA VAL A 83 4.30 -11.46 -5.01
C VAL A 83 4.37 -11.48 -6.53
N ASP A 84 3.94 -10.38 -7.18
CA ASP A 84 3.95 -10.28 -8.65
C ASP A 84 4.12 -8.82 -9.12
N ALA A 85 4.73 -8.67 -10.31
CA ALA A 85 4.95 -7.41 -11.01
C ALA A 85 4.35 -7.56 -12.41
N LEU A 86 3.27 -6.83 -12.68
CA LEU A 86 2.37 -7.09 -13.81
C LEU A 86 2.40 -5.94 -14.81
N GLY A 87 2.36 -6.27 -16.10
CA GLY A 87 2.21 -5.33 -17.22
C GLY A 87 0.85 -5.47 -17.93
N ASP A 88 0.82 -5.07 -19.20
CA ASP A 88 -0.30 -5.24 -20.14
C ASP A 88 -1.68 -4.81 -19.57
N ALA A 89 -1.67 -3.77 -18.72
CA ALA A 89 -2.86 -3.23 -18.06
C ALA A 89 -3.72 -4.29 -17.35
N HIS A 90 -3.09 -5.25 -16.66
CA HIS A 90 -3.74 -6.40 -16.00
C HIS A 90 -4.95 -6.03 -15.11
N PHE A 91 -4.91 -4.89 -14.42
CA PHE A 91 -6.00 -4.39 -13.57
C PHE A 91 -6.92 -3.38 -14.30
N GLY A 92 -6.95 -3.46 -15.63
CA GLY A 92 -7.57 -2.51 -16.55
C GLY A 92 -6.69 -1.27 -16.81
N PRO A 93 -6.92 -0.58 -17.93
CA PRO A 93 -6.28 0.70 -18.23
C PRO A 93 -6.70 1.79 -17.23
N GLY A 94 -5.79 2.73 -16.97
CA GLY A 94 -6.02 3.96 -16.24
C GLY A 94 -6.41 5.13 -17.13
N SER A 95 -6.08 6.34 -16.70
CA SER A 95 -6.27 7.57 -17.48
C SER A 95 -5.36 8.69 -16.98
N GLY A 96 -5.02 9.63 -17.88
CA GLY A 96 -4.25 10.83 -17.56
C GLY A 96 -2.78 10.73 -18.00
N PRO A 97 -1.84 11.35 -17.26
CA PRO A 97 -0.42 11.17 -17.51
C PRO A 97 0.02 9.71 -17.31
N ILE A 98 0.97 9.27 -18.13
CA ILE A 98 1.72 8.03 -17.92
C ILE A 98 3.13 8.42 -17.48
N TRP A 99 3.62 7.81 -16.41
CA TRP A 99 4.96 8.03 -15.88
C TRP A 99 5.90 6.91 -16.35
N THR A 100 6.85 7.26 -17.21
CA THR A 100 7.93 6.37 -17.66
C THR A 100 9.13 6.53 -16.72
N ASN A 101 9.52 5.47 -16.00
CA ASN A 101 10.88 5.40 -15.43
C ASN A 101 11.87 5.01 -16.56
N ARG A 102 13.14 5.40 -16.46
CA ARG A 102 14.23 4.89 -17.35
C ARG A 102 15.16 3.92 -16.61
N SER A 103 14.94 3.74 -15.32
CA SER A 103 15.82 3.03 -14.40
C SER A 103 14.96 2.36 -13.35
N THR A 104 15.02 1.03 -13.33
CA THR A 104 14.44 0.19 -12.28
C THR A 104 14.95 0.57 -10.90
N CYS A 105 14.13 0.29 -9.89
CA CYS A 105 14.53 0.33 -8.50
C CYS A 105 15.58 -0.76 -8.21
N ILE A 106 16.46 -0.49 -7.24
CA ILE A 106 17.32 -1.49 -6.60
C ILE A 106 16.49 -2.40 -5.66
N GLY A 107 15.27 -1.97 -5.30
CA GLY A 107 14.36 -2.69 -4.39
C GLY A 107 14.54 -2.27 -2.93
N SER A 108 15.38 -1.27 -2.65
CA SER A 108 15.73 -0.78 -1.31
C SER A 108 15.26 0.64 -1.01
N GLU A 109 14.73 1.33 -2.03
CA GLU A 109 14.28 2.71 -2.01
C GLU A 109 13.05 2.90 -1.11
N SER A 110 12.97 4.06 -0.45
CA SER A 110 11.88 4.37 0.48
C SER A 110 10.55 4.74 -0.19
N THR A 111 10.59 5.20 -1.44
CA THR A 111 9.40 5.50 -2.27
C THR A 111 9.73 5.25 -3.74
N LEU A 112 8.71 5.00 -4.57
CA LEU A 112 8.91 4.75 -6.01
C LEU A 112 9.54 5.96 -6.74
N LYS A 113 9.40 7.17 -6.18
CA LYS A 113 10.01 8.41 -6.66
C LYS A 113 11.53 8.51 -6.44
N ASN A 114 12.09 7.66 -5.59
CA ASN A 114 13.51 7.67 -5.23
C ASN A 114 14.34 6.64 -6.03
N CYS A 115 13.69 5.82 -6.86
CA CYS A 115 14.35 5.04 -7.89
C CYS A 115 14.92 5.99 -8.97
N GLY A 116 15.81 5.48 -9.83
CA GLY A 116 16.85 6.31 -10.48
C GLY A 116 16.40 7.49 -11.35
N SER A 117 17.40 8.30 -11.73
CA SER A 117 17.26 9.59 -12.44
C SER A 117 16.32 9.52 -13.66
N VAL A 118 15.12 10.11 -13.52
CA VAL A 118 14.11 10.10 -14.59
C VAL A 118 14.48 11.06 -15.72
N GLU A 119 15.18 10.55 -16.74
CA GLU A 119 15.15 11.14 -18.08
C GLU A 119 13.79 10.81 -18.73
N TRP A 120 12.82 11.71 -18.51
CA TRP A 120 11.51 11.66 -19.15
C TRP A 120 11.67 11.66 -20.68
N GLY A 121 11.54 10.49 -21.30
CA GLY A 121 11.93 10.24 -22.69
C GLY A 121 10.95 9.33 -23.40
N ILE A 122 10.73 9.62 -24.68
CA ILE A 122 9.61 9.08 -25.47
C ILE A 122 9.85 7.61 -25.83
N TYR A 123 9.21 6.72 -25.07
CA TYR A 123 8.64 5.48 -25.58
C TYR A 123 7.13 5.66 -25.63
N GLU A 124 6.47 5.14 -26.67
CA GLU A 124 5.01 5.25 -26.82
C GLU A 124 4.30 4.22 -25.92
N CYS A 125 4.36 4.46 -24.61
CA CYS A 125 3.47 3.84 -23.65
C CYS A 125 2.08 4.46 -23.80
N ASP A 126 1.04 3.63 -23.96
CA ASP A 126 -0.35 4.01 -23.75
C ASP A 126 -0.92 3.27 -22.53
N HIS A 127 -2.20 3.48 -22.21
CA HIS A 127 -2.82 2.81 -21.05
C HIS A 127 -3.05 1.30 -21.24
N THR A 128 -2.72 0.69 -22.39
CA THR A 128 -2.60 -0.78 -22.49
C THR A 128 -1.32 -1.29 -21.85
N LYS A 129 -0.36 -0.40 -21.56
CA LYS A 129 0.94 -0.68 -20.93
C LYS A 129 1.03 -0.17 -19.48
N ASP A 130 -0.11 -0.01 -18.82
CA ASP A 130 -0.14 0.38 -17.41
C ASP A 130 0.30 -0.77 -16.49
N ALA A 131 1.32 -0.52 -15.67
CA ALA A 131 1.90 -1.47 -14.73
C ALA A 131 1.03 -1.67 -13.47
N GLY A 132 1.17 -2.85 -12.85
CA GLY A 132 0.48 -3.25 -11.64
C GLY A 132 1.35 -4.11 -10.72
N VAL A 133 0.86 -4.35 -9.51
CA VAL A 133 1.49 -5.23 -8.52
C VAL A 133 0.48 -6.14 -7.84
N ILE A 134 0.98 -7.26 -7.32
CA ILE A 134 0.38 -8.01 -6.23
C ILE A 134 1.42 -8.06 -5.10
N CYS A 135 1.05 -7.60 -3.91
CA CYS A 135 1.83 -7.80 -2.69
C CYS A 135 1.24 -8.96 -1.87
N SER A 136 2.01 -9.55 -0.96
CA SER A 136 1.55 -10.65 -0.10
C SER A 136 0.37 -10.25 0.80
N GLY A 137 0.25 -8.95 1.09
CA GLY A 137 -0.74 -8.39 1.97
C GLY A 137 -0.33 -8.59 3.43
N LYS A 138 -0.23 -7.50 4.19
CA LYS A 138 -0.21 -7.60 5.65
C LYS A 138 -1.57 -8.06 6.18
N LEU A 139 -1.77 -9.38 6.18
CA LEU A 139 -2.56 -10.04 7.20
C LEU A 139 -1.88 -9.72 8.54
N PHE A 140 -2.54 -8.91 9.37
CA PHE A 140 -2.14 -8.79 10.77
C PHE A 140 -2.34 -10.17 11.42
N GLN A 141 -1.25 -10.87 11.73
CA GLN A 141 -1.27 -12.23 12.29
C GLN A 141 -1.69 -12.23 13.77
N THR A 142 -2.95 -11.88 14.04
CA THR A 142 -3.61 -12.05 15.34
C THR A 142 -4.95 -12.79 15.22
N LEU A 143 -5.12 -13.57 14.15
CA LEU A 143 -5.95 -14.78 14.15
C LEU A 143 -5.11 -15.92 13.55
N PRO A 144 -4.90 -17.04 14.27
CA PRO A 144 -4.31 -18.22 13.65
C PRO A 144 -5.31 -18.84 12.67
N CYS A 145 -4.86 -19.09 11.43
CA CYS A 145 -5.64 -19.88 10.47
C CYS A 145 -5.70 -21.34 10.94
N VAL A 146 -6.68 -21.68 11.78
CA VAL A 146 -6.94 -23.06 12.18
C VAL A 146 -7.47 -23.81 10.94
N TYR A 147 -6.61 -24.63 10.35
CA TYR A 147 -6.89 -25.34 9.10
C TYR A 147 -7.78 -26.57 9.35
N ILE A 148 -9.10 -26.35 9.42
CA ILE A 148 -10.08 -27.42 9.69
C ILE A 148 -10.47 -28.15 8.39
N GLY A 149 -9.68 -29.17 8.04
CA GLY A 149 -10.06 -30.17 7.04
C GLY A 149 -9.74 -29.80 5.58
N ASN A 150 -10.04 -30.75 4.69
CA ASN A 150 -9.59 -30.71 3.29
C ASN A 150 -10.73 -30.36 2.33
N ASN A 151 -10.57 -29.26 1.56
CA ASN A 151 -11.17 -28.98 0.24
C ASN A 151 -12.71 -28.74 0.19
N PRO A 152 -13.26 -27.80 -0.62
CA PRO A 152 -12.69 -26.64 -1.33
C PRO A 152 -13.00 -25.29 -0.63
N PRO A 153 -12.47 -24.14 -1.12
CA PRO A 153 -12.67 -22.83 -0.46
C PRO A 153 -14.08 -22.24 -0.69
N ALA A 154 -15.01 -22.55 0.21
CA ALA A 154 -16.22 -21.76 0.40
C ALA A 154 -15.89 -20.47 1.20
N PHE A 155 -15.97 -19.30 0.56
CA PHE A 155 -15.75 -18.00 1.22
C PHE A 155 -16.93 -17.62 2.14
N ILE A 156 -16.95 -18.18 3.35
CA ILE A 156 -17.97 -17.85 4.36
C ILE A 156 -17.58 -16.53 5.05
N PHE A 157 -18.13 -15.42 4.55
CA PHE A 157 -18.07 -14.12 5.21
C PHE A 157 -18.92 -14.12 6.49
N VAL A 158 -18.29 -14.33 7.64
CA VAL A 158 -18.94 -14.21 8.95
C VAL A 158 -19.08 -12.72 9.30
N HIS A 159 -20.18 -12.11 8.87
CA HIS A 159 -20.53 -10.76 9.33
C HIS A 159 -20.80 -10.76 10.84
N PRO A 160 -20.16 -9.86 11.62
CA PRO A 160 -20.48 -9.73 13.04
C PRO A 160 -21.89 -9.15 13.19
N LYS A 161 -22.78 -9.90 13.84
CA LYS A 161 -23.95 -9.28 14.47
C LYS A 161 -23.50 -8.51 15.71
N ILE A 162 -23.94 -7.27 15.79
CA ILE A 162 -23.89 -6.41 16.97
C ILE A 162 -25.03 -6.81 17.92
#